data_AF-A0A2N2L006-F1
#
_entry.id   AF-A0A2N2L006-F1
#
_cell.length_a   1.000
_cell.length_b   1.000
_cell.length_c   1.000
_cell.angle_alpha   90.00
_cell.angle_beta   90.00
_cell.angle_gamma   90.00
#
_symmetry.space_group_name_H-M   'P 1'
#
loop_
_entity.id
_entity.type
_entity.pdbx_description
1 polymer ?
#
loop_
_entity_poly.entity_id
_entity_poly.type
_entity_poly.pdbx_seq_one_letter_code
_entity_poly.pdbx_strand_id
1 'polypeptide(L)'
;MTEKYERKETQSPDEKFKAISNLKDQLEENFITLGQLLSEIKRAKLYRFKGYEKFKDFIEAEYALSGSLAAKLVQSFDLFIEEMDMDEASVKEIGFDRLQMIRPLMQKAEWKEREEWVQKAGELPTKDLRDHIKEIKKQNQEEDIDLKKVYIEQYMEKMLTWFNCSGKELQFKLALFFQDADLEQVKKIVKERQREFELEQQKVKEE
;
A
#
# COMPACT_ATOMS: atom_id res chain seq x y z
N MET A 1 -7.03 -23.13 35.56
CA MET A 1 -8.39 -23.67 35.40
C MET A 1 -8.72 -23.61 33.93
N THR A 2 -8.83 -24.77 33.27
CA THR A 2 -9.28 -24.84 31.87
C THR A 2 -10.81 -24.81 31.89
N GLU A 3 -11.40 -23.68 31.51
CA GLU A 3 -12.83 -23.63 31.21
C GLU A 3 -13.15 -24.71 30.16
N LYS A 4 -13.99 -25.67 30.57
CA LYS A 4 -14.60 -26.61 29.64
C LYS A 4 -15.46 -25.79 28.69
N TYR A 5 -15.12 -25.79 27.40
CA TYR A 5 -16.04 -25.35 26.37
C TYR A 5 -17.31 -26.20 26.47
N GLU A 6 -18.34 -25.68 27.12
CA GLU A 6 -19.68 -26.24 27.07
C GLU A 6 -20.07 -26.29 25.60
N ARG A 7 -20.23 -27.51 25.06
CA ARG A 7 -20.83 -27.70 23.76
C ARG A 7 -22.24 -27.15 23.85
N LYS A 8 -22.43 -25.89 23.43
CA LYS A 8 -23.77 -25.35 23.14
C LYS A 8 -24.50 -26.39 22.30
N GLU A 9 -25.70 -26.74 22.75
CA GLU A 9 -26.62 -27.65 22.07
C GLU A 9 -26.57 -27.43 20.56
N THR A 10 -26.63 -28.52 19.80
CA THR A 10 -26.38 -28.60 18.36
C THR A 10 -27.16 -27.56 17.56
N GLN A 11 -26.59 -26.35 17.44
CA GLN A 11 -27.10 -25.32 16.54
C GLN A 11 -27.15 -25.89 15.13
N SER A 12 -28.26 -25.66 14.45
CA SER A 12 -28.41 -26.00 13.04
C SER A 12 -27.31 -25.30 12.21
N PRO A 13 -26.81 -25.90 11.11
CA PRO A 13 -25.87 -25.23 10.22
C PRO A 13 -26.31 -23.80 9.84
N ASP A 14 -27.59 -23.58 9.57
CA ASP A 14 -28.12 -22.26 9.21
C ASP A 14 -28.04 -21.24 10.35
N GLU A 15 -28.24 -21.68 11.59
CA GLU A 15 -28.10 -20.82 12.78
C GLU A 15 -26.64 -20.42 12.97
N LYS A 16 -25.69 -21.31 12.68
CA LYS A 16 -24.26 -21.00 12.73
C LYS A 16 -23.88 -19.99 11.65
N PHE A 17 -24.38 -20.12 10.42
CA PHE A 17 -24.13 -19.15 9.36
C PHE A 17 -24.71 -17.76 9.69
N LYS A 18 -25.94 -17.71 10.22
CA LYS A 18 -26.54 -16.45 10.70
C LYS A 18 -25.73 -15.84 11.83
N ALA A 19 -25.29 -16.64 12.80
CA ALA A 19 -24.46 -16.17 13.89
C ALA A 19 -23.13 -15.58 13.40
N ILE A 20 -22.49 -16.22 12.41
CA ILE A 20 -21.27 -15.71 11.77
C ILE A 20 -21.54 -14.35 11.10
N SER A 21 -22.62 -14.23 10.33
CA SER A 21 -22.97 -12.97 9.66
C SER A 21 -23.17 -11.83 10.66
N ASN A 22 -23.93 -12.07 11.73
CA ASN A 22 -24.19 -11.07 12.76
C ASN A 22 -22.91 -10.64 13.49
N LEU A 23 -22.05 -11.60 13.85
CA LEU A 23 -20.76 -11.31 14.48
C LEU A 23 -19.84 -10.53 13.54
N LYS A 24 -19.83 -10.87 12.25
CA LYS A 24 -19.09 -10.11 11.23
C LYS A 24 -19.59 -8.67 11.19
N ASP A 25 -20.90 -8.44 11.13
CA ASP A 25 -21.44 -7.07 11.04
C ASP A 25 -21.15 -6.24 12.30
N GLN A 26 -21.16 -6.88 13.47
CA GLN A 26 -20.73 -6.25 14.73
C GLN A 26 -19.24 -5.91 14.72
N LEU A 27 -18.39 -6.77 14.16
CA LEU A 27 -16.96 -6.46 13.99
C LEU A 27 -16.76 -5.29 13.04
N GLU A 28 -17.54 -5.22 11.95
CA GLU A 28 -17.48 -4.11 11.01
C GLU A 28 -17.88 -2.78 11.68
N GLU A 29 -18.94 -2.79 12.50
CA GLU A 29 -19.35 -1.58 13.23
C GLU A 29 -18.31 -1.15 14.27
N ASN A 30 -17.81 -2.11 15.05
CA ASN A 30 -16.85 -1.84 16.11
C ASN A 30 -15.52 -1.30 15.57
N PHE A 31 -15.05 -1.68 14.37
CA PHE A 31 -13.78 -1.14 13.86
C PHE A 31 -13.89 0.34 13.50
N ILE A 32 -15.03 0.80 12.99
CA ILE A 32 -15.24 2.20 12.62
C ILE A 32 -15.21 3.05 13.90
N THR A 33 -16.05 2.70 14.87
CA THR A 33 -16.13 3.43 16.15
C THR A 33 -14.81 3.37 16.92
N LEU A 34 -14.14 2.21 16.94
CA LEU A 34 -12.83 2.09 17.58
C LEU A 34 -11.77 2.93 16.84
N GLY A 35 -11.78 2.93 15.51
CA GLY A 35 -10.89 3.76 14.68
C GLY A 35 -11.04 5.25 14.98
N GLN A 36 -12.28 5.72 15.09
CA GLN A 36 -12.60 7.09 15.48
C GLN A 36 -12.00 7.45 16.85
N LEU A 37 -12.37 6.70 17.90
CA LEU A 37 -11.92 6.97 19.27
C LEU A 37 -10.40 6.94 19.39
N LEU A 38 -9.76 5.95 18.74
CA LEU A 38 -8.31 5.85 18.72
C LEU A 38 -7.67 7.03 17.97
N SER A 39 -8.30 7.53 16.91
CA SER A 39 -7.81 8.70 16.17
C SER A 39 -7.87 9.95 17.05
N GLU A 40 -9.01 10.21 17.69
CA GLU A 40 -9.20 11.34 18.61
C GLU A 40 -8.18 11.30 19.76
N ILE A 41 -8.04 10.15 20.44
CA ILE A 41 -7.05 9.96 21.51
C ILE A 41 -5.63 10.23 21.01
N LYS A 42 -5.28 9.75 19.81
CA LYS A 42 -3.94 9.91 19.24
C LYS A 42 -3.67 11.37 18.85
N ARG A 43 -4.60 12.03 18.17
CA ARG A 43 -4.50 13.44 17.72
C ARG A 43 -4.40 14.38 18.92
N ALA A 44 -5.25 14.22 19.92
CA ALA A 44 -5.24 15.01 21.15
C ALA A 44 -4.16 14.57 22.16
N LYS A 45 -3.37 13.54 21.83
CA LYS A 45 -2.33 12.94 22.67
C LYS A 45 -2.83 12.56 24.09
N LEU A 46 -4.07 12.09 24.21
CA LEU A 46 -4.70 11.85 25.52
C LEU A 46 -4.01 10.76 26.33
N TYR A 47 -3.29 9.86 25.66
CA TYR A 47 -2.42 8.86 26.30
C TYR A 47 -1.35 9.48 27.21
N ARG A 48 -0.98 10.76 27.00
CA ARG A 48 -0.07 11.52 27.86
C ARG A 48 -0.66 11.80 29.25
N PHE A 49 -1.97 12.03 29.35
CA PHE A 49 -2.66 12.18 30.64
C PHE A 49 -2.61 10.90 31.47
N LYS A 50 -2.43 9.75 30.81
CA LYS A 50 -2.26 8.44 31.44
C LYS A 50 -0.79 8.11 31.73
N GLY A 51 0.15 9.04 31.49
CA GLY A 51 1.57 8.87 31.77
C GLY A 51 2.37 8.15 30.67
N TYR A 52 1.77 7.91 29.50
CA TYR A 52 2.47 7.22 28.41
C TYR A 52 3.13 8.21 27.45
N GLU A 53 4.37 7.94 27.05
CA GLU A 53 5.09 8.74 26.06
C GLU A 53 4.65 8.44 24.62
N LYS A 54 4.30 7.19 24.33
CA LYS A 54 3.93 6.77 22.98
C LYS A 54 2.53 6.18 22.98
N PHE A 55 1.74 6.53 21.97
CA PHE A 55 0.40 6.00 21.75
C PHE A 55 0.40 4.46 21.69
N LYS A 56 1.41 3.86 21.03
CA LYS A 56 1.56 2.41 20.95
C LYS A 56 1.61 1.76 22.34
N ASP A 57 2.46 2.28 23.22
CA ASP A 57 2.69 1.70 24.54
C ASP A 57 1.42 1.78 25.40
N PHE A 58 0.67 2.89 25.30
CA PHE A 58 -0.64 3.05 25.93
C PHE A 58 -1.65 2.00 25.46
N ILE A 59 -1.77 1.79 24.15
CA ILE A 59 -2.76 0.86 23.60
C ILE A 59 -2.43 -0.59 23.95
N GLU A 60 -1.15 -0.96 23.88
CA GLU A 60 -0.70 -2.31 24.20
C GLU A 60 -0.87 -2.61 25.70
N ALA A 61 -0.58 -1.65 26.58
CA ALA A 61 -0.68 -1.82 28.03
C ALA A 61 -2.13 -1.82 28.56
N GLU A 62 -2.96 -0.87 28.12
CA GLU A 62 -4.30 -0.66 28.70
C GLU A 62 -5.39 -1.52 28.06
N TYR A 63 -5.24 -1.85 26.76
CA TYR A 63 -6.30 -2.51 25.98
C TYR A 63 -5.89 -3.84 25.38
N ALA A 64 -4.65 -4.29 25.58
CA ALA A 64 -4.11 -5.52 25.00
C ALA A 64 -4.26 -5.59 23.46
N LEU A 65 -4.34 -4.44 22.79
CA LEU A 65 -4.40 -4.34 21.34
C LEU A 65 -3.00 -4.11 20.78
N SER A 66 -2.64 -4.83 19.72
CA SER A 66 -1.36 -4.58 19.06
C SER A 66 -1.30 -3.15 18.51
N GLY A 67 -0.15 -2.48 18.66
CA GLY A 67 0.05 -1.15 18.10
C GLY A 67 -0.15 -1.10 16.60
N SER A 68 0.13 -2.21 15.89
CA SER A 68 -0.11 -2.31 14.44
C SER A 68 -1.60 -2.31 14.10
N LEU A 69 -2.44 -3.04 14.84
CA LEU A 69 -3.89 -3.05 14.60
C LEU A 69 -4.48 -1.67 14.91
N ALA A 70 -4.11 -1.09 16.04
CA ALA A 70 -4.54 0.25 16.42
C ALA A 70 -4.14 1.30 15.38
N ALA A 71 -2.91 1.24 14.86
CA ALA A 71 -2.47 2.12 13.79
C ALA A 71 -3.29 1.94 12.50
N LYS A 72 -3.62 0.70 12.12
CA LYS A 72 -4.45 0.42 10.94
C LYS A 72 -5.88 0.95 11.08
N LEU A 73 -6.48 0.84 12.27
CA LEU A 73 -7.82 1.35 12.58
C LEU A 73 -7.86 2.88 12.47
N VAL A 74 -6.92 3.55 13.14
CA VAL A 74 -6.77 5.02 13.05
C VAL A 74 -6.58 5.47 11.61
N GLN A 75 -5.67 4.83 10.87
CA GLN A 75 -5.39 5.18 9.48
C GLN A 75 -6.58 4.92 8.55
N SER A 76 -7.41 3.91 8.82
CA SER A 76 -8.65 3.69 8.07
C SER A 76 -9.64 4.81 8.32
N PHE A 77 -9.89 5.15 9.58
CA PHE A 77 -10.80 6.25 9.92
C PHE A 77 -10.32 7.58 9.32
N ASP A 78 -9.05 7.92 9.55
CA ASP A 78 -8.44 9.17 9.06
C ASP A 78 -8.51 9.30 7.54
N LEU A 79 -8.26 8.22 6.80
CA LEU A 79 -8.25 8.29 5.33
C LEU A 79 -9.66 8.27 4.76
N PHE A 80 -10.46 7.25 5.10
CA PHE A 80 -11.71 7.00 4.38
C PHE A 80 -12.83 7.91 4.87
N ILE A 81 -12.92 8.18 6.17
CA ILE A 81 -14.00 9.00 6.72
C ILE A 81 -13.59 10.47 6.75
N GLU A 82 -12.42 10.78 7.30
CA GLU A 82 -12.04 12.20 7.50
C GLU A 82 -11.46 12.86 6.23
N GLU A 83 -10.54 12.19 5.53
CA GLU A 83 -9.89 12.78 4.34
C GLU A 83 -10.75 12.63 3.07
N MET A 84 -11.43 11.49 2.91
CA MET A 84 -12.26 11.20 1.74
C MET A 84 -13.75 11.49 1.91
N ASP A 85 -14.17 11.89 3.11
CA ASP A 85 -15.57 12.22 3.44
C ASP A 85 -16.56 11.09 3.09
N MET A 86 -16.14 9.84 3.24
CA MET A 86 -17.02 8.69 3.03
C MET A 86 -17.93 8.50 4.24
N ASP A 87 -19.19 8.16 3.97
CA ASP A 87 -20.12 7.82 5.04
C ASP A 87 -19.79 6.45 5.68
N GLU A 88 -20.11 6.31 6.96
CA GLU A 88 -19.83 5.10 7.72
C GLU A 88 -20.50 3.84 7.15
N ALA A 89 -21.66 3.98 6.50
CA ALA A 89 -22.36 2.83 5.93
C ALA A 89 -21.61 2.29 4.71
N SER A 90 -21.13 3.16 3.82
CA SER A 90 -20.26 2.78 2.69
C SER A 90 -18.98 2.11 3.17
N VAL A 91 -18.34 2.67 4.21
CA VAL A 91 -17.11 2.11 4.81
C VAL A 91 -17.38 0.72 5.41
N LYS A 92 -18.52 0.53 6.09
CA LYS A 92 -18.96 -0.75 6.67
C LYS A 92 -19.26 -1.79 5.60
N GLU A 93 -19.87 -1.38 4.48
CA GLU A 93 -20.20 -2.25 3.35
C GLU A 93 -18.93 -2.77 2.67
N ILE A 94 -17.94 -1.89 2.44
CA ILE A 94 -16.63 -2.30 1.91
C ILE A 94 -15.92 -3.21 2.92
N GLY A 95 -15.94 -2.85 4.19
CA GLY A 95 -15.38 -3.65 5.27
C GLY A 95 -13.86 -3.53 5.42
N PHE A 96 -13.38 -3.78 6.63
CA PHE A 96 -12.03 -3.44 7.08
C PHE A 96 -10.93 -4.03 6.18
N ASP A 97 -11.00 -5.32 5.84
CA ASP A 97 -9.94 -6.00 5.10
C ASP A 97 -9.72 -5.42 3.69
N ARG A 98 -10.80 -5.10 2.97
CA ARG A 98 -10.73 -4.54 1.61
C ARG A 98 -10.18 -3.11 1.64
N LEU A 99 -10.63 -2.30 2.61
CA LEU A 99 -10.09 -0.95 2.85
C LEU A 99 -8.58 -0.99 3.12
N GLN A 100 -8.12 -1.93 3.96
CA GLN A 100 -6.70 -2.10 4.24
C GLN A 100 -5.87 -2.51 3.01
N MET A 101 -6.47 -3.23 2.04
CA MET A 101 -5.79 -3.62 0.79
C MET A 101 -5.58 -2.45 -0.16
N ILE A 102 -6.58 -1.57 -0.30
CA ILE A 102 -6.50 -0.43 -1.21
C ILE A 102 -5.74 0.75 -0.61
N ARG A 103 -5.72 0.90 0.72
CA ARG A 103 -5.09 2.03 1.42
C ARG A 103 -3.68 2.39 0.93
N PRO A 104 -2.73 1.44 0.73
CA PRO A 104 -1.38 1.77 0.27
C PRO A 104 -1.33 2.34 -1.15
N LEU A 105 -2.33 2.04 -1.99
CA LEU A 105 -2.43 2.53 -3.36
C LEU A 105 -2.92 3.98 -3.36
N MET A 106 -3.74 4.35 -2.38
CA MET A 106 -4.39 5.65 -2.31
C MET A 106 -3.47 6.77 -1.82
N GLN A 107 -2.44 6.44 -1.02
CA GLN A 107 -1.52 7.43 -0.44
C GLN A 107 -0.76 8.27 -1.47
N LYS A 108 -0.61 7.77 -2.70
CA LYS A 108 0.10 8.44 -3.80
C LYS A 108 -0.77 8.68 -5.03
N ALA A 109 -2.04 8.28 -4.97
CA ALA A 109 -2.96 8.35 -6.08
C ALA A 109 -3.68 9.70 -6.11
N GLU A 110 -3.97 10.17 -7.32
CA GLU A 110 -4.85 11.33 -7.56
C GLU A 110 -6.29 11.02 -7.16
N TRP A 111 -7.11 12.06 -6.93
CA TRP A 111 -8.47 11.90 -6.41
C TRP A 111 -9.33 10.91 -7.21
N LYS A 112 -9.27 10.99 -8.54
CA LYS A 112 -10.01 10.10 -9.44
C LYS A 112 -9.60 8.63 -9.28
N GLU A 113 -8.31 8.36 -9.15
CA GLU A 113 -7.80 7.01 -8.93
C GLU A 113 -8.23 6.47 -7.55
N ARG A 114 -8.28 7.33 -6.53
CA ARG A 114 -8.78 6.95 -5.20
C ARG A 114 -10.25 6.52 -5.24
N GLU A 115 -11.10 7.27 -5.92
CA GLU A 115 -12.52 6.92 -6.11
C GLU A 115 -12.66 5.57 -6.83
N GLU A 116 -11.88 5.32 -7.88
CA GLU A 116 -11.89 4.02 -8.56
C GLU A 116 -11.51 2.86 -7.63
N TRP A 117 -10.52 3.07 -6.75
CA TRP A 117 -10.12 2.05 -5.79
C TRP A 117 -11.20 1.78 -4.74
N VAL A 118 -11.90 2.81 -4.28
CA VAL A 118 -13.05 2.68 -3.38
C VAL A 118 -14.17 1.88 -4.07
N GLN A 119 -14.51 2.23 -5.30
CA GLN A 119 -15.53 1.52 -6.08
C GLN A 119 -15.15 0.04 -6.28
N LYS A 120 -13.92 -0.24 -6.74
CA LYS A 120 -13.42 -1.61 -6.91
C LYS A 120 -13.44 -2.40 -5.61
N ALA A 121 -13.15 -1.75 -4.48
CA ALA A 121 -13.22 -2.41 -3.17
C ALA A 121 -14.64 -2.70 -2.70
N GLY A 122 -15.64 -1.89 -3.07
CA GLY A 122 -17.05 -2.16 -2.81
C GLY A 122 -17.57 -3.34 -3.62
N GLU A 123 -17.26 -3.37 -4.92
CA GLU A 123 -17.82 -4.32 -5.89
C GLU A 123 -17.13 -5.70 -5.87
N LEU A 124 -15.80 -5.73 -5.73
CA LEU A 124 -15.05 -6.98 -5.86
C LEU A 124 -15.00 -7.76 -4.54
N PRO A 125 -15.18 -9.10 -4.59
CA PRO A 125 -14.83 -9.98 -3.49
C PRO A 125 -13.36 -9.83 -3.10
N THR A 126 -13.05 -10.03 -1.82
CA THR A 126 -11.70 -9.84 -1.26
C THR A 126 -10.59 -10.59 -2.02
N LYS A 127 -10.88 -11.78 -2.53
CA LYS A 127 -9.92 -12.56 -3.32
C LYS A 127 -9.64 -11.89 -4.68
N ASP A 128 -10.70 -11.50 -5.38
CA ASP A 128 -10.60 -10.93 -6.72
C ASP A 128 -9.97 -9.55 -6.67
N LEU A 129 -10.30 -8.73 -5.66
CA LEU A 129 -9.63 -7.45 -5.40
C LEU A 129 -8.12 -7.65 -5.20
N ARG A 130 -7.72 -8.66 -4.42
CA ARG A 130 -6.31 -8.96 -4.18
C ARG A 130 -5.59 -9.38 -5.47
N ASP A 131 -6.23 -10.20 -6.28
CA ASP A 131 -5.65 -10.67 -7.53
C ASP A 131 -5.57 -9.53 -8.57
N HIS A 132 -6.58 -8.66 -8.63
CA HIS A 132 -6.56 -7.43 -9.44
C HIS A 132 -5.42 -6.49 -9.05
N ILE A 133 -5.21 -6.25 -7.75
CA ILE A 133 -4.09 -5.42 -7.25
C ILE A 133 -2.74 -6.04 -7.62
N LYS A 134 -2.61 -7.37 -7.56
CA LYS A 134 -1.37 -8.05 -7.97
C LYS A 134 -1.11 -7.90 -9.45
N GLU A 135 -2.15 -8.03 -10.28
CA GLU A 135 -2.04 -7.92 -11.73
C GLU A 135 -1.59 -6.51 -12.13
N ILE A 136 -2.21 -5.46 -11.57
CA ILE A 136 -1.80 -4.06 -11.80
C ILE A 136 -0.35 -3.82 -11.37
N LYS A 137 0.06 -4.34 -10.20
CA LYS A 137 1.45 -4.21 -9.74
C LYS A 137 2.43 -4.91 -10.67
N LYS A 138 2.04 -6.06 -11.22
CA LYS A 138 2.84 -6.83 -12.16
C LYS A 138 2.94 -6.10 -13.50
N GLN A 139 1.83 -5.60 -14.05
CA GLN A 139 1.80 -4.80 -15.27
C GLN A 139 2.67 -3.54 -15.14
N ASN A 140 2.55 -2.80 -14.04
CA ASN A 140 3.38 -1.62 -13.79
C ASN A 140 4.87 -1.97 -13.70
N GLN A 141 5.23 -3.15 -13.19
CA GLN A 141 6.62 -3.61 -13.16
C GLN A 141 7.09 -4.07 -14.54
N GLU A 142 6.27 -4.80 -15.29
CA GLU A 142 6.61 -5.30 -16.61
C GLU A 142 6.76 -4.15 -17.63
N GLU A 143 5.88 -3.15 -17.61
CA GLU A 143 5.99 -1.96 -18.48
C GLU A 143 7.24 -1.11 -18.19
N ASP A 144 7.56 -0.87 -16.91
CA ASP A 144 8.76 -0.10 -16.52
C ASP A 144 10.05 -0.87 -16.84
N ILE A 145 10.04 -2.20 -16.67
CA ILE A 145 11.16 -3.07 -17.04
C ILE A 145 11.35 -3.11 -18.56
N ASP A 146 10.26 -3.14 -19.35
CA ASP A 146 10.36 -3.21 -20.81
C ASP A 146 10.93 -1.92 -21.41
N LEU A 147 10.45 -0.74 -20.97
CA LEU A 147 10.96 0.55 -21.46
C LEU A 147 12.43 0.79 -21.08
N LYS A 148 12.83 0.46 -19.85
CA LYS A 148 14.24 0.53 -19.42
C LYS A 148 15.11 -0.43 -20.21
N LYS A 149 14.61 -1.64 -20.48
CA LYS A 149 15.33 -2.65 -21.28
C LYS A 149 15.50 -2.17 -22.72
N VAL A 150 14.45 -1.68 -23.36
CA VAL A 150 14.51 -1.08 -24.71
C VAL A 150 15.50 0.07 -24.76
N TYR A 151 15.50 0.97 -23.77
CA TYR A 151 16.47 2.06 -23.68
C TYR A 151 17.91 1.53 -23.59
N ILE A 152 18.17 0.54 -22.73
CA ILE A 152 19.49 -0.09 -22.59
C ILE A 152 19.92 -0.72 -23.92
N GLU A 153 19.05 -1.49 -24.58
CA GLU A 153 19.35 -2.18 -25.84
C GLU A 153 19.69 -1.17 -26.94
N GLN A 154 18.86 -0.13 -27.13
CA GLN A 154 19.11 0.94 -28.10
C GLN A 154 20.40 1.69 -27.82
N TYR A 155 20.66 2.02 -26.54
CA TYR A 155 21.87 2.73 -26.15
C TYR A 155 23.12 1.86 -26.38
N MET A 156 23.06 0.58 -26.01
CA MET A 156 24.15 -0.36 -26.21
C MET A 156 24.44 -0.58 -27.68
N GLU A 157 23.43 -0.76 -28.53
CA GLU A 157 23.60 -0.91 -29.98
C GLU A 157 24.26 0.34 -30.59
N LYS A 158 23.81 1.53 -30.20
CA LYS A 158 24.42 2.81 -30.62
C LYS A 158 25.89 2.89 -30.21
N MET A 159 26.21 2.52 -28.98
CA MET A 159 27.59 2.58 -28.47
C MET A 159 28.50 1.55 -29.13
N LEU A 160 28.02 0.32 -29.34
CA LEU A 160 28.77 -0.73 -30.04
C LEU A 160 29.06 -0.33 -31.49
N THR A 161 28.09 0.26 -32.17
CA THR A 161 28.23 0.78 -33.53
C THR A 161 29.21 1.96 -33.57
N TRP A 162 29.06 2.92 -32.65
CA TRP A 162 29.90 4.13 -32.61
C TRP A 162 31.36 3.81 -32.30
N PHE A 163 31.61 2.94 -31.31
CA PHE A 163 32.96 2.46 -30.99
C PHE A 163 33.46 1.36 -31.94
N ASN A 164 32.59 0.88 -32.84
CA ASN A 164 32.81 -0.26 -33.73
C ASN A 164 33.50 -1.44 -33.02
N CYS A 165 32.89 -1.93 -31.94
CA CYS A 165 33.54 -2.93 -31.09
C CYS A 165 32.54 -3.93 -30.49
N SER A 166 33.09 -5.00 -29.90
CA SER A 166 32.28 -6.00 -29.18
C SER A 166 31.81 -5.48 -27.81
N GLY A 167 30.80 -6.13 -27.22
CA GLY A 167 30.32 -5.82 -25.87
C GLY A 167 31.42 -5.83 -24.80
N LYS A 168 32.32 -6.82 -24.85
CA LYS A 168 33.45 -6.92 -23.91
C LYS A 168 34.43 -5.77 -24.06
N GLU A 169 34.68 -5.36 -25.30
CA GLU A 169 35.58 -4.24 -25.60
C GLU A 169 34.96 -2.90 -25.18
N LEU A 170 33.65 -2.72 -25.38
CA LEU A 170 32.92 -1.56 -24.88
C LEU A 170 33.00 -1.47 -23.34
N GLN A 171 32.84 -2.59 -22.63
CA GLN A 171 32.98 -2.63 -21.16
C GLN A 171 34.39 -2.23 -20.71
N PHE A 172 35.43 -2.71 -21.40
CA PHE A 172 36.81 -2.29 -21.14
C PHE A 172 36.99 -0.78 -21.33
N LYS A 173 36.49 -0.21 -22.43
CA LYS A 173 36.55 1.25 -22.68
C LYS A 173 35.78 2.06 -21.66
N LEU A 174 34.60 1.60 -21.22
CA LEU A 174 33.84 2.25 -20.16
C LEU A 174 34.56 2.18 -18.81
N ALA A 175 35.23 1.07 -18.50
CA ALA A 175 36.04 0.96 -17.28
C ALA A 175 37.20 1.97 -17.27
N LEU A 176 37.87 2.16 -18.41
CA LEU A 176 38.88 3.22 -18.57
C LEU A 176 38.28 4.62 -18.39
N PHE A 177 37.08 4.86 -18.92
CA PHE A 177 36.40 6.16 -18.77
C PHE A 177 36.04 6.46 -17.31
N PHE A 178 35.58 5.46 -16.55
CA PHE A 178 35.21 5.63 -15.15
C PHE A 178 36.38 5.54 -14.17
N GLN A 179 37.59 5.16 -14.63
CA GLN A 179 38.75 4.89 -13.77
C GLN A 179 39.08 6.06 -12.83
N ASP A 180 39.07 7.29 -13.35
CA ASP A 180 39.38 8.51 -12.60
C ASP A 180 38.16 9.43 -12.44
N ALA A 181 36.94 8.89 -12.64
CA ALA A 181 35.72 9.68 -12.57
C ALA A 181 35.31 9.98 -11.11
N ASP A 182 34.81 11.19 -10.86
CA ASP A 182 34.18 11.53 -9.59
C ASP A 182 32.83 10.81 -9.46
N LEU A 183 32.80 9.75 -8.64
CA LEU A 183 31.62 8.90 -8.48
C LEU A 183 30.43 9.62 -7.83
N GLU A 184 30.66 10.63 -6.99
CA GLU A 184 29.55 11.41 -6.40
C GLU A 184 28.95 12.36 -7.44
N GLN A 185 29.78 12.98 -8.28
CA GLN A 185 29.30 13.75 -9.41
C GLN A 185 28.54 12.88 -10.42
N VAL A 186 29.08 11.71 -10.78
CA VAL A 186 28.44 10.74 -11.68
C VAL A 186 27.08 10.31 -11.10
N LYS A 187 27.01 9.98 -9.81
CA LYS A 187 25.78 9.59 -9.14
C LYS A 187 24.73 10.69 -9.15
N LYS A 188 25.14 11.96 -9.00
CA LYS A 188 24.22 13.11 -9.11
C LYS A 188 23.66 13.22 -10.54
N ILE A 189 24.52 13.15 -11.55
CA ILE A 189 24.12 13.22 -12.97
C ILE A 189 23.17 12.06 -13.32
N VAL A 190 23.46 10.84 -12.87
CA VAL A 190 22.61 9.66 -13.12
C VAL A 190 21.23 9.85 -12.48
N LYS A 191 21.16 10.36 -11.24
CA LYS A 191 19.87 10.64 -10.58
C LYS A 191 19.04 11.68 -11.33
N GLU A 192 19.68 12.75 -11.81
CA GLU A 192 19.00 13.79 -12.58
C GLU A 192 18.44 13.23 -13.89
N ARG A 193 19.27 12.50 -14.66
CA ARG A 193 18.84 11.87 -15.92
C ARG A 193 17.79 10.78 -15.75
N GLN A 194 17.89 9.99 -14.67
CA GLN A 194 16.88 8.99 -14.36
C GLN A 194 15.53 9.66 -14.07
N ARG A 195 15.53 10.77 -13.32
CA ARG A 195 14.32 11.53 -13.05
C ARG A 195 13.73 12.14 -14.33
N GLU A 196 14.55 12.68 -15.22
CA GLU A 196 14.12 13.20 -16.52
C GLU A 196 13.48 12.10 -17.38
N PHE A 197 14.13 10.94 -17.47
CA PHE A 197 13.59 9.78 -18.20
C PHE A 197 12.22 9.36 -17.65
N GLU A 198 12.09 9.23 -16.32
CA GLU A 198 10.82 8.86 -15.66
C GLU A 198 9.71 9.91 -15.92
N LEU A 199 10.04 11.21 -15.94
CA LEU A 199 9.10 12.29 -16.25
C LEU A 199 8.67 12.29 -17.72
N GLU A 200 9.57 12.03 -18.67
CA GLU A 200 9.23 11.91 -20.09
C GLU A 200 8.29 10.73 -20.35
N GLN A 201 8.52 9.60 -19.68
CA GLN A 201 7.62 8.43 -19.79
C GLN A 201 6.23 8.71 -19.22
N GLN A 202 6.11 9.52 -18.17
CA GLN A 202 4.80 9.92 -17.64
C GLN A 202 4.02 10.78 -18.64
N LYS A 203 4.66 11.74 -19.30
CA LYS A 203 4.01 12.59 -20.32
C LYS A 203 3.48 11.80 -21.51
N VAL A 204 4.24 10.82 -21.99
CA VAL A 204 3.83 9.95 -23.11
C VAL A 204 2.63 9.05 -22.75
N LYS A 205 2.42 8.76 -21.47
CA LYS A 205 1.26 7.98 -21.00
C LYS A 205 -0.01 8.83 -20.81
N GLU A 206 0.12 10.16 -20.72
CA GLU A 206 -0.99 11.10 -20.52
C GLU A 206 -1.54 11.71 -21.83
N GLU A 207 -0.82 11.54 -22.96
CA GLU A 207 -1.23 11.92 -24.32
C GLU A 207 -1.95 10.79 -25.07
#